data_AF-A0A929VCU7-F1
#
_entry.id   AF-A0A929VCU7-F1
#
_cell.length_a   1.000
_cell.length_b   1.000
_cell.length_c   1.000
_cell.angle_alpha   90.00
_cell.angle_beta   90.00
_cell.angle_gamma   90.00
#
_symmetry.space_group_name_H-M   'P 1'
#
loop_
_entity.id
_entity.type
_entity.pdbx_description
1 polymer ?
#
loop_
_entity_poly.entity_id
_entity_poly.type
_entity_poly.pdbx_seq_one_letter_code
_entity_poly.pdbx_strand_id
1 'polypeptide(L)'
;NYMRRGKYDADKKEQRQQAIENALAEQLNNTTDSSRLTEAIINNHEGLALFTPEGMRTAIEQTGYEVKPLGRGGLKGVSFEDGGGYRINYGGDGIFQYHPEKGSHHGWAYWKVKNGEKEARYDMDGNIKKQ
;
A
#
# COMPACT_ATOMS: atom_id res chain seq x y z
N ASN A 1 19.71 -26.10 2.11
CA ASN A 1 19.96 -24.80 2.80
C ASN A 1 19.32 -23.57 2.14
N TYR A 2 18.50 -23.69 1.09
CA TYR A 2 17.76 -22.55 0.50
C TYR A 2 16.44 -22.25 1.23
N MET A 3 15.68 -23.29 1.61
CA MET A 3 14.36 -23.14 2.25
C MET A 3 14.38 -22.42 3.61
N ARG A 4 15.46 -22.52 4.39
CA ARG A 4 15.58 -21.82 5.69
C ARG A 4 15.77 -20.30 5.56
N ARG A 5 16.39 -19.83 4.48
CA ARG A 5 16.67 -18.39 4.27
C ARG A 5 15.41 -17.63 3.90
N GLY A 6 14.62 -18.17 2.97
CA GLY A 6 13.35 -17.55 2.56
C GLY A 6 12.33 -17.39 3.69
N LYS A 7 12.25 -18.38 4.60
CA LYS A 7 11.39 -18.26 5.78
C LYS A 7 11.88 -17.19 6.77
N TYR A 8 13.18 -17.13 7.01
CA TYR A 8 13.78 -16.14 7.91
C TYR A 8 13.56 -14.69 7.41
N ASP A 9 13.71 -14.47 6.11
CA ASP A 9 13.50 -13.15 5.50
C ASP A 9 12.01 -12.74 5.54
N ALA A 10 11.09 -13.70 5.35
CA ALA A 10 9.65 -13.48 5.47
C ALA A 10 9.24 -13.13 6.91
N ASP A 11 9.68 -13.91 7.91
CA ASP A 11 9.39 -13.67 9.32
C ASP A 11 9.90 -12.29 9.77
N LYS A 12 11.06 -11.85 9.26
CA LYS A 12 11.62 -10.52 9.53
C LYS A 12 10.82 -9.38 8.89
N LYS A 13 10.26 -9.60 7.69
CA LYS A 13 9.37 -8.64 7.02
C LYS A 13 8.05 -8.50 7.77
N GLU A 14 7.49 -9.62 8.24
CA GLU A 14 6.29 -9.66 9.07
C GLU A 14 6.48 -8.96 10.43
N GLN A 15 7.62 -9.19 11.11
CA GLN A 15 7.92 -8.49 12.36
C GLN A 15 8.09 -6.97 12.16
N ARG A 16 8.72 -6.54 11.06
CA ARG A 16 8.84 -5.12 10.70
C ARG A 16 7.49 -4.51 10.38
N GLN A 17 6.64 -5.23 9.65
CA GLN A 17 5.26 -4.85 9.38
C GLN A 17 4.53 -4.56 10.70
N GLN A 18 4.53 -5.52 11.62
CA GLN A 18 3.84 -5.39 12.89
C GLN A 18 4.37 -4.21 13.71
N ALA A 19 5.69 -4.00 13.72
CA ALA A 19 6.30 -2.87 14.42
C ALA A 19 5.88 -1.52 13.83
N ILE A 20 5.75 -1.43 12.50
CA ILE A 20 5.33 -0.21 11.81
C ILE A 20 3.84 0.02 12.00
N GLU A 21 3.01 -1.00 11.91
CA GLU A 21 1.58 -0.91 12.22
C GLU A 21 1.35 -0.43 13.64
N ASN A 22 2.10 -0.98 14.61
CA ASN A 22 2.01 -0.55 16.00
C ASN A 22 2.46 0.90 16.18
N ALA A 23 3.58 1.29 15.58
CA ALA A 23 4.08 2.67 15.64
C ALA A 23 3.11 3.66 14.95
N LEU A 24 2.49 3.24 13.85
CA LEU A 24 1.50 4.02 13.13
C LEU A 24 0.19 4.15 13.93
N ALA A 25 -0.27 3.06 14.56
CA ALA A 25 -1.43 3.07 15.45
C ALA A 25 -1.19 3.96 16.68
N GLU A 26 0.04 3.97 17.21
CA GLU A 26 0.43 4.87 18.30
C GLU A 26 0.46 6.34 17.84
N GLN A 27 0.95 6.62 16.64
CA GLN A 27 0.89 7.97 16.06
C GLN A 27 -0.55 8.40 15.74
N LEU A 28 -1.41 7.49 15.28
CA LEU A 28 -2.83 7.73 15.02
C LEU A 28 -3.59 8.13 16.27
N ASN A 29 -3.35 7.45 17.40
CA ASN A 29 -3.99 7.76 18.66
C ASN A 29 -3.56 9.12 19.24
N ASN A 30 -2.42 9.66 18.79
CA ASN A 30 -1.84 10.91 19.28
C ASN A 30 -2.02 12.09 18.31
N THR A 31 -2.55 11.87 17.10
CA THR A 31 -2.76 12.92 16.08
C THR A 31 -4.25 13.09 15.75
N THR A 32 -4.73 14.33 15.77
CA THR A 32 -6.08 14.67 15.29
C THR A 32 -6.14 14.84 13.76
N ASP A 33 -5.04 14.70 13.04
CA ASP A 33 -4.97 14.92 11.58
C ASP A 33 -4.55 13.65 10.83
N SER A 34 -5.54 12.81 10.55
CA SER A 34 -5.36 11.52 9.87
C SER A 34 -5.03 11.66 8.39
N SER A 35 -5.27 12.84 7.77
CA SER A 35 -4.88 13.12 6.38
C SER A 35 -3.37 13.20 6.25
N ARG A 36 -2.72 13.97 7.12
CA ARG A 36 -1.26 14.17 7.10
C ARG A 36 -0.50 12.86 7.31
N LEU A 37 -1.04 11.96 8.14
CA LEU A 37 -0.43 10.65 8.36
C LEU A 37 -0.54 9.76 7.11
N THR A 38 -1.71 9.73 6.47
CA THR A 38 -1.93 8.97 5.24
C THR A 38 -0.99 9.44 4.13
N GLU A 39 -0.84 10.76 3.98
CA GLU A 39 0.11 11.36 3.05
C GLU A 39 1.56 11.00 3.36
N ALA A 40 1.95 10.96 4.65
CA ALA A 40 3.29 10.57 5.05
C ALA A 40 3.60 9.11 4.71
N ILE A 41 2.63 8.20 4.89
CA ILE A 41 2.75 6.80 4.50
C ILE A 41 2.92 6.68 2.98
N ILE A 42 2.06 7.34 2.22
CA ILE A 42 2.00 7.19 0.75
C ILE A 42 3.21 7.83 0.05
N ASN A 43 3.67 8.98 0.55
CA ASN A 43 4.77 9.72 -0.08
C ASN A 43 6.16 9.20 0.33
N ASN A 44 6.23 8.26 1.29
CA ASN A 44 7.48 7.60 1.64
C ASN A 44 7.69 6.33 0.79
N HIS A 45 8.42 6.45 -0.32
CA HIS A 45 8.62 5.33 -1.25
C HIS A 45 9.35 4.13 -0.63
N GLU A 46 10.31 4.35 0.27
CA GLU A 46 10.94 3.26 1.04
C GLU A 46 9.95 2.66 2.05
N GLY A 47 9.05 3.49 2.58
CA GLY A 47 7.93 3.10 3.41
C GLY A 47 7.01 2.10 2.72
N LEU A 48 6.76 2.24 1.42
CA LEU A 48 5.89 1.31 0.66
C LEU A 48 6.41 -0.13 0.64
N ALA A 49 7.73 -0.33 0.70
CA ALA A 49 8.35 -1.67 0.76
C ALA A 49 8.07 -2.41 2.08
N LEU A 50 7.75 -1.64 3.12
CA LEU A 50 7.55 -2.14 4.46
C LEU A 50 6.14 -2.69 4.66
N PHE A 51 5.21 -2.38 3.75
CA PHE A 51 3.82 -2.81 3.86
C PHE A 51 3.51 -4.02 2.97
N THR A 52 2.79 -4.99 3.52
CA THR A 52 1.98 -5.91 2.71
C THR A 52 0.75 -5.16 2.15
N PRO A 53 0.11 -5.67 1.07
CA PRO A 53 -1.16 -5.13 0.58
C PRO A 53 -2.24 -5.02 1.66
N GLU A 54 -2.35 -6.04 2.50
CA GLU A 54 -3.31 -6.08 3.59
C GLU A 54 -2.96 -5.09 4.70
N GLY A 55 -1.70 -5.06 5.15
CA GLY A 55 -1.24 -4.16 6.20
C GLY A 55 -1.37 -2.68 5.80
N MET A 56 -1.04 -2.33 4.55
CA MET A 56 -1.25 -0.98 4.02
C MET A 56 -2.73 -0.59 4.02
N ARG A 57 -3.61 -1.51 3.56
CA ARG A 57 -5.05 -1.26 3.56
C ARG A 57 -5.55 -0.99 4.98
N THR A 58 -5.22 -1.86 5.93
CA THR A 58 -5.63 -1.72 7.34
C THR A 58 -5.13 -0.40 7.95
N ALA A 59 -3.86 -0.06 7.71
CA ALA A 59 -3.27 1.20 8.17
C ALA A 59 -4.03 2.44 7.65
N ILE A 60 -4.42 2.44 6.37
CA ILE A 60 -5.19 3.52 5.76
C ILE A 60 -6.64 3.55 6.27
N GLU A 61 -7.29 2.40 6.47
CA GLU A 61 -8.65 2.37 7.04
C GLU A 61 -8.67 2.92 8.47
N GLN A 62 -7.64 2.64 9.27
CA GLN A 62 -7.48 3.19 10.63
C GLN A 62 -7.27 4.71 10.64
N THR A 63 -6.84 5.31 9.52
CA THR A 63 -6.76 6.78 9.39
C THR A 63 -8.11 7.38 8.99
N GLY A 64 -9.18 6.59 8.86
CA GLY A 64 -10.52 7.06 8.54
C GLY A 64 -10.78 7.23 7.04
N TYR A 65 -9.84 6.83 6.18
CA TYR A 65 -10.04 6.85 4.74
C TYR A 65 -10.92 5.68 4.28
N GLU A 66 -11.83 5.98 3.36
CA GLU A 66 -12.65 4.96 2.71
C GLU A 66 -11.84 4.26 1.61
N VAL A 67 -11.43 3.02 1.87
CA VAL A 67 -10.77 2.16 0.88
C VAL A 67 -11.81 1.52 -0.04
N LYS A 68 -11.67 1.77 -1.34
CA LYS A 68 -12.60 1.27 -2.38
C LYS A 68 -11.91 0.26 -3.30
N PRO A 69 -12.66 -0.65 -3.94
CA PRO A 69 -12.15 -1.40 -5.07
C PRO A 69 -11.60 -0.49 -6.19
N LEU A 70 -10.75 -1.07 -7.04
CA LEU A 70 -10.27 -0.38 -8.25
C LEU A 70 -11.45 0.13 -9.09
N GLY A 71 -11.34 1.38 -9.56
CA GLY A 71 -12.39 2.03 -10.35
C GLY A 71 -12.32 1.72 -11.85
N ARG A 72 -11.21 1.12 -12.32
CA ARG A 72 -10.91 0.88 -13.75
C ARG A 72 -10.06 -0.38 -13.93
N GLY A 73 -9.96 -0.86 -15.17
CA GLY A 73 -9.17 -2.03 -15.55
C GLY A 73 -9.91 -3.35 -15.35
N GLY A 74 -9.19 -4.46 -15.53
CA GLY A 74 -9.77 -5.82 -15.52
C GLY A 74 -10.29 -6.30 -14.17
N LEU A 75 -9.87 -5.67 -13.06
CA LEU A 75 -10.32 -5.98 -11.69
C LEU A 75 -11.25 -4.91 -11.13
N LYS A 76 -11.86 -4.10 -11.99
CA LYS A 76 -12.78 -3.05 -11.54
C LYS A 76 -13.90 -3.65 -10.69
N GLY A 77 -14.09 -3.09 -9.49
CA GLY A 77 -15.17 -3.49 -8.58
C GLY A 77 -14.96 -4.83 -7.87
N VAL A 78 -13.88 -5.56 -8.14
CA VAL A 78 -13.52 -6.78 -7.39
C VAL A 78 -12.94 -6.36 -6.05
N SER A 79 -13.46 -6.91 -4.96
CA SER A 79 -12.98 -6.64 -3.60
C SER A 79 -11.52 -7.09 -3.44
N PHE A 80 -10.82 -6.58 -2.42
CA PHE A 80 -9.46 -7.03 -2.14
C PHE A 80 -9.45 -8.52 -1.71
N GLU A 81 -10.45 -8.91 -0.92
CA GLU A 81 -10.66 -10.26 -0.42
C GLU A 81 -10.87 -11.29 -1.54
N ASP A 82 -11.49 -10.86 -2.66
CA ASP A 82 -11.71 -11.68 -3.85
C ASP A 82 -10.51 -11.66 -4.83
N GLY A 83 -9.37 -11.10 -4.39
CA GLY A 83 -8.14 -10.98 -5.17
C GLY A 83 -8.11 -9.78 -6.12
N GLY A 84 -8.94 -8.77 -5.86
CA GLY A 84 -8.92 -7.47 -6.53
C GLY A 84 -7.88 -6.52 -5.92
N GLY A 85 -7.76 -5.34 -6.52
CA GLY A 85 -6.98 -4.24 -5.97
C GLY A 85 -7.87 -3.23 -5.25
N TYR A 86 -7.25 -2.23 -4.64
CA TYR A 86 -7.98 -1.17 -3.95
C TYR A 86 -7.40 0.21 -4.25
N ARG A 87 -8.15 1.24 -3.87
CA ARG A 87 -7.81 2.65 -4.07
C ARG A 87 -8.32 3.52 -2.94
N ILE A 88 -7.62 4.63 -2.74
CA ILE A 88 -8.11 5.80 -2.01
C ILE A 88 -7.86 7.07 -2.82
N ASN A 89 -8.65 8.10 -2.55
CA ASN A 89 -8.31 9.47 -2.92
C ASN A 89 -7.81 10.18 -1.65
N TYR A 90 -6.74 10.97 -1.75
CA TYR A 90 -6.11 11.67 -0.63
C TYR A 90 -5.61 13.05 -1.06
N GLY A 91 -5.35 13.97 -0.12
CA GLY A 91 -4.71 15.26 -0.42
C GLY A 91 -5.39 16.12 -1.49
N GLY A 92 -6.71 15.94 -1.72
CA GLY A 92 -7.47 16.62 -2.77
C GLY A 92 -7.47 15.88 -4.11
N ASP A 93 -6.35 15.89 -4.82
CA ASP A 93 -6.20 15.28 -6.16
C ASP A 93 -5.37 13.99 -6.19
N GLY A 94 -4.86 13.58 -5.02
CA GLY A 94 -4.04 12.40 -4.84
C GLY A 94 -4.85 11.12 -4.99
N ILE A 95 -4.24 10.13 -5.63
CA ILE A 95 -4.81 8.78 -5.79
C ILE A 95 -3.73 7.76 -5.44
N PHE A 96 -4.02 6.91 -4.47
CA PHE A 96 -3.20 5.76 -4.13
C PHE A 96 -3.93 4.47 -4.49
N GLN A 97 -3.23 3.53 -5.13
CA GLN A 97 -3.79 2.27 -5.60
C GLN A 97 -2.84 1.11 -5.36
N TYR A 98 -3.41 -0.01 -4.92
CA TYR A 98 -2.78 -1.32 -5.00
C TYR A 98 -3.32 -2.09 -6.20
N HIS A 99 -2.40 -2.66 -6.99
CA HIS A 99 -2.73 -3.58 -8.07
C HIS A 99 -2.11 -4.95 -7.78
N PRO A 100 -2.92 -6.02 -7.67
CA PRO A 100 -2.39 -7.37 -7.54
C PRO A 100 -1.78 -7.83 -8.86
N GLU A 101 -0.89 -8.83 -8.79
CA GLU A 101 -0.29 -9.45 -9.98
C GLU A 101 -1.34 -10.05 -10.91
N LYS A 102 -2.35 -10.71 -10.33
CA LYS A 102 -3.49 -11.26 -11.07
C LYS A 102 -4.22 -10.14 -11.81
N GLY A 103 -4.26 -10.22 -13.14
CA GLY A 103 -4.91 -9.19 -13.97
C GLY A 103 -4.08 -7.91 -14.16
N SER A 104 -2.84 -7.86 -13.67
CA SER A 104 -1.88 -6.80 -13.97
C SER A 104 -1.31 -7.00 -15.38
N HIS A 105 -1.40 -5.98 -16.23
CA HIS A 105 -0.71 -5.97 -17.53
C HIS A 105 0.82 -5.99 -17.40
N HIS A 106 1.35 -5.76 -16.20
CA HIS A 106 2.78 -5.78 -15.93
C HIS A 106 3.28 -7.16 -15.52
N GLY A 107 2.41 -8.08 -15.08
CA GLY A 107 2.85 -9.40 -14.59
C GLY A 107 3.53 -9.36 -13.22
N TRP A 108 3.33 -8.28 -12.45
CA TRP A 108 3.70 -8.20 -11.03
C TRP A 108 2.71 -7.30 -10.27
N ALA A 109 2.66 -7.45 -8.95
CA ALA A 109 1.91 -6.58 -8.05
C ALA A 109 2.66 -5.25 -7.82
N TYR A 110 1.94 -4.15 -7.71
CA TYR A 110 2.56 -2.83 -7.58
C TYR A 110 1.66 -1.81 -6.86
N TRP A 111 2.32 -0.81 -6.30
CA TRP A 111 1.73 0.41 -5.80
C TRP A 111 1.70 1.45 -6.91
N LYS A 112 0.59 2.18 -7.03
CA LYS A 112 0.50 3.36 -7.88
C LYS A 112 0.15 4.56 -7.02
N VAL A 113 1.03 5.56 -7.06
CA VAL A 113 0.88 6.83 -6.36
C VAL A 113 0.72 7.91 -7.42
N LYS A 114 -0.36 8.69 -7.33
CA LYS A 114 -0.57 9.87 -8.18
C LYS A 114 -0.82 11.07 -7.28
N ASN A 115 -0.14 12.17 -7.55
CA ASN A 115 -0.29 13.46 -6.86
C ASN A 115 -0.33 14.55 -7.94
N GLY A 116 -1.52 15.09 -8.21
CA GLY A 116 -1.78 15.93 -9.37
C GLY A 116 -1.36 15.29 -10.70
N GLU A 117 -0.45 15.93 -11.42
CA GLU A 117 0.07 15.45 -12.71
C GLU A 117 1.15 14.36 -12.58
N LYS A 118 1.74 14.20 -11.39
CA LYS A 118 2.81 13.23 -11.16
C LYS A 118 2.22 11.87 -10.83
N GLU A 119 2.63 10.84 -11.55
CA GLU A 119 2.27 9.44 -11.29
C GLU A 119 3.55 8.62 -11.18
N ALA A 120 3.63 7.75 -10.19
CA ALA A 120 4.72 6.79 -10.06
C ALA A 120 4.16 5.39 -9.73
N ARG A 121 4.89 4.36 -10.16
CA ARG A 121 4.60 2.96 -9.86
C ARG A 121 5.80 2.34 -9.16
N TYR A 122 5.54 1.74 -8.02
CA TYR A 122 6.54 1.09 -7.19
C TYR A 122 6.24 -0.40 -7.14
N ASP A 123 7.27 -1.24 -7.26
CA ASP A 123 7.11 -2.66 -6.92
C ASP A 123 6.86 -2.86 -5.42
N MET A 124 6.62 -4.10 -5.02
CA MET A 124 6.37 -4.47 -3.62
C MET A 124 7.60 -4.32 -2.71
N ASP A 125 8.76 -3.99 -3.29
CA ASP A 125 10.00 -3.66 -2.58
C ASP A 125 10.27 -2.15 -2.59
N GLY A 126 9.29 -1.32 -3.01
CA GLY A 126 9.38 0.14 -3.00
C GLY A 126 10.25 0.73 -4.10
N ASN A 127 10.74 -0.08 -5.05
CA ASN A 127 11.54 0.41 -6.16
C ASN A 127 10.65 1.00 -7.23
N ILE A 128 10.99 2.19 -7.71
CA ILE A 128 10.29 2.81 -8.83
C ILE A 128 10.48 1.97 -10.10
N LYS A 129 9.37 1.57 -10.73
CA LYS A 129 9.35 0.88 -12.03
C LYS A 129 8.91 1.79 -13.18
N LYS A 130 8.14 2.84 -12.86
CA LYS A 130 7.65 3.81 -13.84
C LYS A 130 7.35 5.15 -13.17
N GLN A 131 7.65 6.23 -13.87
CA GLN A 131 7.28 7.61 -13.54
C GLN A 131 6.69 8.28 -14.80
#